data_AF-A0A133SFX6-F1
#
_entry.id   AF-A0A133SFX6-F1
#
_cell.length_a   1.000
_cell.length_b   1.000
_cell.length_c   1.000
_cell.angle_alpha   90.00
_cell.angle_beta   90.00
_cell.angle_gamma   90.00
#
_symmetry.space_group_name_H-M   'P 1'
#
loop_
_entity.id
_entity.type
_entity.pdbx_description
1 polymer ?
#
loop_
_entity_poly.entity_id
_entity_poly.type
_entity_poly.pdbx_seq_one_letter_code
_entity_poly.pdbx_strand_id
1 'polypeptide(L)'
;MDNTLIETLKQWNIMTVLPLTVGDFQLLEEYRMVEKDGNPVEYRLFTYENKENGWTVRAIFNPESEEYAVRVDIGMLEFALIEFITGSFDAFRKMVEERLARIIHNSYVDRKENFGVILKHKGLPDLSWDDFLPESYGGFRRLIKPNDAVRIINGSYMILSYYDKASRSGLSLMYNVLRDDFFAERRVQNFPNLVHDFDTSTLRELEAALRKRLLPVLDEIGADRDKSLSE
;
A
#
# COMPACT_ATOMS: atom_id res chain seq x y z
N MET A 1 -26.74 8.08 6.47
CA MET A 1 -26.65 7.72 5.04
C MET A 1 -28.05 7.42 4.55
N ASP A 2 -28.44 7.99 3.41
CA ASP A 2 -29.77 7.78 2.81
C ASP A 2 -29.97 6.30 2.44
N ASN A 3 -31.08 5.70 2.85
CA ASN A 3 -31.45 4.32 2.48
C ASN A 3 -31.49 4.14 0.96
N THR A 4 -31.87 5.20 0.23
CA THR A 4 -31.92 5.24 -1.23
C THR A 4 -30.54 5.02 -1.86
N LEU A 5 -29.48 5.57 -1.25
CA LEU A 5 -28.11 5.39 -1.72
C LEU A 5 -27.67 3.94 -1.53
N ILE A 6 -27.93 3.34 -0.36
CA ILE A 6 -27.56 1.95 -0.08
C ILE A 6 -28.25 0.99 -1.05
N GLU A 7 -29.53 1.22 -1.35
CA GLU A 7 -30.26 0.42 -2.35
C GLU A 7 -29.66 0.57 -3.75
N THR A 8 -29.32 1.81 -4.15
CA THR A 8 -28.66 2.09 -5.44
C THR A 8 -27.32 1.36 -5.53
N LEU A 9 -26.52 1.38 -4.46
CA LEU A 9 -25.24 0.68 -4.40
C LEU A 9 -25.41 -0.83 -4.50
N LYS A 10 -26.41 -1.41 -3.83
CA LYS A 10 -26.72 -2.85 -3.92
C LYS A 10 -27.18 -3.27 -5.32
N GLN A 11 -27.90 -2.40 -6.03
CA GLN A 11 -28.31 -2.66 -7.43
C GLN A 11 -27.13 -2.72 -8.40
N TRP A 12 -25.97 -2.15 -8.03
CA TRP A 12 -24.76 -2.27 -8.85
C TRP A 12 -24.28 -3.71 -9.01
N ASN A 13 -24.57 -4.60 -8.04
CA ASN A 13 -24.27 -6.03 -8.09
C ASN A 13 -22.80 -6.33 -8.50
N ILE A 14 -21.87 -5.73 -7.76
CA ILE A 14 -20.42 -5.73 -8.03
C ILE A 14 -19.84 -7.13 -8.27
N MET A 15 -20.38 -8.16 -7.62
CA MET A 15 -19.94 -9.57 -7.78
C MET A 15 -20.19 -10.14 -9.19
N THR A 16 -21.08 -9.54 -9.97
CA THR A 16 -21.35 -9.94 -11.36
C THR A 16 -20.67 -9.06 -12.39
N VAL A 17 -20.28 -7.85 -11.99
CA VAL A 17 -19.73 -6.82 -12.88
C VAL A 17 -18.21 -6.85 -12.88
N LEU A 18 -17.60 -7.06 -11.72
CA LEU A 18 -16.15 -7.08 -11.56
C LEU A 18 -15.61 -8.52 -11.56
N PRO A 19 -14.36 -8.73 -12.02
CA PRO A 19 -13.72 -10.03 -11.89
C PRO A 19 -13.64 -10.47 -10.43
N LEU A 20 -14.05 -11.70 -10.12
CA LEU A 20 -13.98 -12.23 -8.76
C LEU A 20 -12.54 -12.33 -8.23
N THR A 21 -11.56 -12.39 -9.13
CA THR A 21 -10.13 -12.39 -8.82
C THR A 21 -9.34 -11.51 -9.78
N VAL A 22 -8.27 -10.91 -9.28
CA VAL A 22 -7.25 -10.22 -10.09
C VAL A 22 -5.88 -10.60 -9.52
N GLY A 23 -5.21 -11.56 -10.16
CA GLY A 23 -4.07 -12.25 -9.53
C GLY A 23 -4.52 -12.90 -8.21
N ASP A 24 -3.77 -12.68 -7.14
CA ASP A 24 -4.08 -13.22 -5.81
C ASP A 24 -5.09 -12.37 -5.01
N PHE A 25 -5.58 -11.26 -5.58
CA PHE A 25 -6.63 -10.47 -4.96
C PHE A 25 -8.00 -11.12 -5.17
N GLN A 26 -8.75 -11.31 -4.08
CA GLN A 26 -10.11 -11.83 -4.08
C GLN A 26 -11.11 -10.70 -3.84
N LEU A 27 -12.18 -10.65 -4.63
CA LEU A 27 -13.27 -9.69 -4.43
C LEU A 27 -14.16 -10.10 -3.24
N LEU A 28 -14.41 -9.16 -2.35
CA LEU A 28 -15.29 -9.26 -1.20
C LEU A 28 -16.34 -8.16 -1.28
N GLU A 29 -17.60 -8.54 -1.20
CA GLU A 29 -18.71 -7.61 -1.04
C GLU A 29 -18.86 -7.24 0.44
N GLU A 30 -18.91 -5.93 0.77
CA GLU A 30 -18.94 -5.49 2.17
C GLU A 30 -20.16 -4.63 2.53
N TYR A 31 -20.59 -3.69 1.67
CA TYR A 31 -21.70 -2.73 1.91
C TYR A 31 -21.88 -2.35 3.40
N ARG A 32 -20.81 -1.86 4.03
CA ARG A 32 -20.72 -1.68 5.48
C ARG A 32 -20.32 -0.27 5.86
N MET A 33 -21.04 0.31 6.83
CA MET A 33 -20.62 1.54 7.49
C MET A 33 -19.48 1.27 8.47
N VAL A 34 -18.43 2.07 8.37
CA VAL A 34 -17.33 2.16 9.33
C VAL A 34 -17.52 3.42 10.14
N GLU A 35 -17.53 3.25 11.45
CA GLU A 35 -17.69 4.33 12.41
C GLU A 35 -16.42 4.49 13.24
N LYS A 36 -16.09 5.74 13.58
CA LYS A 36 -15.03 6.08 14.52
C LYS A 36 -15.63 7.02 15.57
N ASP A 37 -15.48 6.66 16.84
CA ASP A 37 -16.03 7.42 17.97
C ASP A 37 -17.54 7.72 17.81
N GLY A 38 -18.29 6.76 17.24
CA GLY A 38 -19.73 6.87 16.97
C GLY A 38 -20.11 7.71 15.74
N ASN A 39 -19.14 8.22 14.98
CA ASN A 39 -19.38 9.00 13.76
C ASN A 39 -19.10 8.16 12.50
N PRO A 40 -19.97 8.19 11.48
CA PRO A 40 -19.72 7.51 10.21
C PRO A 40 -18.55 8.20 9.50
N VAL A 41 -17.47 7.46 9.24
CA VAL A 41 -16.26 8.01 8.60
C VAL A 41 -16.04 7.46 7.20
N GLU A 42 -16.55 6.27 6.91
CA GLU A 42 -16.33 5.58 5.64
C GLU A 42 -17.46 4.57 5.44
N TYR A 43 -18.09 4.56 4.27
CA TYR A 43 -18.95 3.47 3.86
C TYR A 43 -18.22 2.62 2.83
N ARG A 44 -17.91 1.37 3.20
CA ARG A 44 -17.22 0.42 2.32
C ARG A 44 -18.22 -0.24 1.39
N LEU A 45 -17.95 -0.16 0.09
CA LEU A 45 -18.76 -0.81 -0.93
C LEU A 45 -18.28 -2.25 -1.14
N PHE A 46 -17.00 -2.40 -1.47
CA PHE A 46 -16.35 -3.69 -1.71
C PHE A 46 -14.83 -3.56 -1.53
N THR A 47 -14.18 -4.72 -1.40
CA THR A 47 -12.72 -4.83 -1.23
C THR A 47 -12.17 -5.93 -2.12
N TYR A 48 -11.09 -5.63 -2.84
CA TYR A 48 -10.15 -6.67 -3.29
C TYR A 48 -9.10 -6.88 -2.21
N GLU A 49 -9.01 -8.11 -1.68
CA GLU A 49 -8.04 -8.48 -0.64
C GLU A 49 -7.06 -9.51 -1.17
N ASN A 50 -5.76 -9.26 -1.01
CA ASN A 50 -4.74 -10.29 -1.10
C ASN A 50 -4.48 -10.82 0.32
N LYS A 51 -4.95 -12.03 0.61
CA LYS A 51 -4.83 -12.63 1.96
C LYS A 51 -3.41 -12.99 2.33
N GLU A 52 -2.54 -13.21 1.34
CA GLU A 52 -1.17 -13.61 1.59
C GLU A 52 -0.36 -12.45 2.16
N ASN A 53 -0.39 -11.27 1.52
CA ASN A 53 0.38 -10.10 1.97
C ASN A 53 -0.46 -9.10 2.78
N GLY A 54 -1.78 -9.31 2.85
CA GLY A 54 -2.73 -8.49 3.59
C GLY A 54 -3.06 -7.15 2.91
N TRP A 55 -2.70 -6.96 1.64
CA TRP A 55 -3.00 -5.74 0.89
C TRP A 55 -4.47 -5.66 0.52
N THR A 56 -4.99 -4.43 0.48
CA THR A 56 -6.38 -4.18 0.11
C THR A 56 -6.50 -3.09 -0.92
N VAL A 57 -7.45 -3.25 -1.85
CA VAL A 57 -7.92 -2.21 -2.75
C VAL A 57 -9.43 -2.10 -2.56
N ARG A 58 -9.89 -1.06 -1.89
CA ARG A 58 -11.28 -0.94 -1.43
C ARG A 58 -11.96 0.29 -1.98
N ALA A 59 -13.19 0.11 -2.46
CA ALA A 59 -14.06 1.20 -2.87
C ALA A 59 -14.83 1.70 -1.66
N ILE A 60 -14.84 3.02 -1.49
CA ILE A 60 -15.46 3.69 -0.34
C ILE A 60 -16.32 4.87 -0.80
N PHE A 61 -17.25 5.25 0.05
CA PHE A 61 -17.90 6.55 0.04
C PHE A 61 -17.62 7.26 1.36
N ASN A 62 -17.10 8.48 1.29
CA ASN A 62 -16.88 9.33 2.45
C ASN A 62 -18.16 10.18 2.68
N PRO A 63 -18.88 9.98 3.80
CA PRO A 63 -20.09 10.74 4.07
C PRO A 63 -19.86 12.21 4.44
N GLU A 64 -18.64 12.58 4.85
CA GLU A 64 -18.29 13.97 5.20
C GLU A 64 -18.00 14.81 3.96
N SER A 65 -17.23 14.28 3.00
CA SER A 65 -16.93 14.98 1.74
C SER A 65 -17.93 14.68 0.62
N GLU A 66 -18.83 13.72 0.83
CA GLU A 66 -19.78 13.20 -0.17
C GLU A 66 -19.10 12.69 -1.45
N GLU A 67 -17.92 12.08 -1.29
CA GLU A 67 -17.11 11.58 -2.41
C GLU A 67 -16.93 10.07 -2.36
N TYR A 68 -16.96 9.45 -3.54
CA TYR A 68 -16.47 8.11 -3.77
C TYR A 68 -14.97 8.12 -4.01
N ALA A 69 -14.28 7.07 -3.56
CA ALA A 69 -12.86 6.87 -3.84
C ALA A 69 -12.49 5.38 -3.83
N VAL A 70 -11.35 5.06 -4.46
CA VAL A 70 -10.68 3.77 -4.27
C VAL A 70 -9.45 4.01 -3.40
N ARG A 71 -9.34 3.30 -2.27
CA ARG A 71 -8.20 3.35 -1.36
C ARG A 71 -7.40 2.06 -1.46
N VAL A 72 -6.09 2.20 -1.44
CA VAL A 72 -5.13 1.10 -1.50
C VAL A 72 -4.33 1.10 -0.22
N ASP A 73 -4.26 -0.05 0.44
CA ASP A 73 -3.40 -0.31 1.58
C ASP A 73 -2.39 -1.41 1.21
N ILE A 74 -1.11 -1.05 1.18
CA ILE A 74 0.01 -1.97 0.94
C ILE A 74 0.83 -2.24 2.23
N GLY A 75 0.21 -2.04 3.40
CA GLY A 75 0.81 -2.19 4.72
C GLY A 75 1.39 -0.89 5.25
N MET A 76 2.65 -0.59 4.91
CA MET A 76 3.34 0.63 5.38
C MET A 76 2.74 1.93 4.82
N LEU A 77 1.85 1.85 3.82
CA LEU A 77 1.25 3.03 3.22
C LEU A 77 -0.19 2.74 2.79
N GLU A 78 -1.08 3.66 3.13
CA GLU A 78 -2.45 3.70 2.65
C GLU A 78 -2.70 5.02 1.91
N PHE A 79 -3.29 4.97 0.72
CA PHE A 79 -3.53 6.16 -0.11
C PHE A 79 -4.76 5.98 -1.01
N ALA A 80 -5.30 7.09 -1.50
CA ALA A 80 -6.39 7.07 -2.49
C ALA A 80 -5.81 7.10 -3.91
N LEU A 81 -6.44 6.35 -4.81
CA LEU A 81 -6.21 6.49 -6.25
C LEU A 81 -6.96 7.74 -6.72
N ILE A 82 -6.20 8.81 -6.96
CA ILE A 82 -6.74 10.16 -7.24
C ILE A 82 -7.76 10.15 -8.39
N GLU A 83 -7.52 9.32 -9.40
CA GLU A 83 -8.41 9.22 -10.57
C GLU A 83 -9.81 8.66 -10.27
N PHE A 84 -10.03 8.06 -9.09
CA PHE A 84 -11.33 7.57 -8.67
C PHE A 84 -12.05 8.51 -7.71
N ILE A 85 -11.45 9.63 -7.30
CA ILE A 85 -12.07 10.57 -6.37
C ILE A 85 -13.12 11.39 -7.12
N THR A 86 -14.40 11.23 -6.76
CA THR A 86 -15.50 11.94 -7.40
C THR A 86 -16.78 11.95 -6.54
N GLY A 87 -17.57 13.01 -6.60
CA GLY A 87 -18.91 13.06 -6.00
C GLY A 87 -20.01 12.40 -6.84
N SER A 88 -19.71 11.95 -8.08
CA SER A 88 -20.70 11.31 -8.96
C SER A 88 -20.60 9.79 -8.91
N PHE A 89 -21.67 9.14 -8.44
CA PHE A 89 -21.74 7.67 -8.41
C PHE A 89 -21.62 7.06 -9.82
N ASP A 90 -22.30 7.63 -10.82
CA ASP A 90 -22.25 7.11 -12.20
C ASP A 90 -20.84 7.21 -12.79
N ALA A 91 -20.13 8.33 -12.54
CA ALA A 91 -18.75 8.48 -12.96
C ALA A 91 -17.84 7.48 -12.23
N PHE A 92 -17.99 7.36 -10.91
CA PHE A 92 -17.23 6.40 -10.10
C PHE A 92 -17.42 4.97 -10.59
N ARG A 93 -18.68 4.54 -10.73
CA ARG A 93 -19.07 3.24 -11.23
C ARG A 93 -18.41 2.94 -12.57
N LYS A 94 -18.56 3.83 -13.55
CA LYS A 94 -17.99 3.65 -14.88
C LYS A 94 -16.46 3.47 -14.82
N MET A 95 -15.77 4.31 -14.06
CA MET A 95 -14.31 4.19 -13.91
C MET A 95 -13.90 2.87 -13.26
N VAL A 96 -14.63 2.43 -12.24
CA VAL A 96 -14.36 1.17 -11.53
C VAL A 96 -14.49 -0.01 -12.49
N GLU A 97 -15.61 -0.11 -13.20
CA GLU A 97 -15.88 -1.19 -14.15
C GLU A 97 -14.85 -1.22 -15.29
N GLU A 98 -14.48 -0.06 -15.83
CA GLU A 98 -13.59 0.03 -16.99
C GLU A 98 -12.11 -0.15 -16.65
N ARG A 99 -11.67 0.22 -15.44
CA ARG A 99 -10.24 0.45 -15.16
C ARG A 99 -9.68 -0.27 -13.96
N LEU A 100 -10.49 -0.55 -12.93
CA LEU A 100 -9.96 -0.96 -11.62
C LEU A 100 -9.18 -2.27 -11.70
N ALA A 101 -9.74 -3.31 -12.33
CA ALA A 101 -9.07 -4.61 -12.44
C ALA A 101 -7.72 -4.51 -13.15
N ARG A 102 -7.63 -3.72 -14.23
CA ARG A 102 -6.37 -3.49 -14.94
C ARG A 102 -5.35 -2.73 -14.08
N ILE A 103 -5.80 -1.74 -13.30
CA ILE A 103 -4.93 -1.00 -12.38
C ILE A 103 -4.39 -1.93 -11.30
N ILE A 104 -5.24 -2.77 -10.70
CA ILE A 104 -4.82 -3.75 -9.69
C ILE A 104 -3.77 -4.70 -10.28
N HIS A 105 -4.06 -5.25 -11.46
CA HIS A 105 -3.16 -6.16 -12.14
C HIS A 105 -1.78 -5.51 -12.37
N ASN A 106 -1.73 -4.37 -13.03
CA ASN A 106 -0.46 -3.75 -13.42
C ASN A 106 0.30 -3.16 -12.22
N SER A 107 -0.40 -2.76 -11.16
CA SER A 107 0.23 -2.02 -10.05
C SER A 107 0.62 -2.92 -8.89
N TYR A 108 -0.05 -4.07 -8.71
CA TYR A 108 0.09 -4.90 -7.52
C TYR A 108 0.30 -6.39 -7.82
N VAL A 109 -0.11 -6.89 -8.99
CA VAL A 109 0.13 -8.28 -9.42
C VAL A 109 1.40 -8.34 -10.26
N ASP A 110 1.36 -7.81 -11.48
CA ASP A 110 2.52 -7.70 -12.37
C ASP A 110 3.14 -6.29 -12.28
N ARG A 111 3.79 -6.05 -11.14
CA ARG A 111 4.34 -4.75 -10.75
C ARG A 111 5.39 -4.21 -11.74
N LYS A 112 6.06 -5.10 -12.46
CA LYS A 112 7.15 -4.76 -13.38
C LYS A 112 6.65 -4.00 -14.61
N GLU A 113 5.39 -4.18 -14.99
CA GLU A 113 4.71 -3.40 -16.03
C GLU A 113 4.68 -1.89 -15.70
N ASN A 114 4.70 -1.55 -14.41
CA ASN A 114 4.71 -0.17 -13.94
C ASN A 114 6.11 0.41 -13.70
N PHE A 115 7.18 -0.30 -14.05
CA PHE A 115 8.53 0.22 -13.90
C PHE A 115 8.85 1.23 -14.99
N GLY A 116 8.93 2.49 -14.59
CA GLY A 116 9.35 3.57 -15.47
C GLY A 116 10.81 3.42 -15.91
N VAL A 117 11.16 4.07 -17.02
CA VAL A 117 12.51 4.03 -17.61
C VAL A 117 13.58 4.46 -16.59
N ILE A 118 13.28 5.46 -15.75
CA ILE A 118 14.21 5.94 -14.72
C ILE A 118 14.55 4.84 -13.70
N LEU A 119 13.53 4.13 -13.18
CA LEU A 119 13.74 3.04 -12.22
C LEU A 119 14.54 1.90 -12.86
N LYS A 120 14.23 1.55 -14.11
CA LYS A 120 14.96 0.52 -14.87
C LYS A 120 16.42 0.92 -15.06
N HIS A 121 16.70 2.15 -15.50
CA HIS A 121 18.06 2.65 -15.68
C HIS A 121 18.84 2.77 -14.36
N LYS A 122 18.15 2.94 -13.22
CA LYS A 122 18.80 2.90 -11.90
C LYS A 122 19.42 1.53 -11.60
N GLY A 123 18.99 0.46 -12.29
CA GLY A 123 19.45 -0.92 -12.10
C GLY A 123 18.88 -1.59 -10.85
N LEU A 124 17.93 -0.95 -10.16
CA LEU A 124 17.36 -1.44 -8.91
C LEU A 124 16.67 -2.81 -9.06
N PRO A 125 15.93 -3.11 -10.14
CA PRO A 125 15.32 -4.43 -10.33
C PRO A 125 16.30 -5.56 -10.68
N ASP A 126 17.55 -5.24 -11.03
CA ASP A 126 18.48 -6.19 -11.64
C ASP A 126 19.44 -6.85 -10.64
N LEU A 127 19.48 -6.36 -9.39
CA LEU A 127 20.32 -6.93 -8.33
C LEU A 127 19.68 -8.15 -7.65
N SER A 128 20.54 -9.05 -7.15
CA SER A 128 20.17 -10.24 -6.37
C SER A 128 19.92 -9.89 -4.90
N TRP A 129 18.83 -9.17 -4.62
CA TRP A 129 18.50 -8.70 -3.27
C TRP A 129 18.24 -9.83 -2.27
N ASP A 130 17.78 -10.99 -2.75
CA ASP A 130 17.50 -12.16 -1.91
C ASP A 130 18.76 -12.78 -1.28
N ASP A 131 19.97 -12.40 -1.75
CA ASP A 131 21.23 -12.84 -1.16
C ASP A 131 21.45 -12.33 0.27
N PHE A 132 20.75 -11.27 0.68
CA PHE A 132 20.95 -10.64 2.00
C PHE A 132 19.71 -9.99 2.61
N LEU A 133 18.62 -9.80 1.85
CA LEU A 133 17.35 -9.35 2.41
C LEU A 133 16.53 -10.57 2.86
N PRO A 134 16.41 -10.84 4.18
CA PRO A 134 15.65 -11.99 4.65
C PRO A 134 14.15 -11.83 4.35
N GLU A 135 13.43 -12.93 4.19
CA GLU A 135 11.98 -12.89 4.01
C GLU A 135 11.25 -12.37 5.26
N SER A 136 11.79 -12.66 6.45
CA SER A 136 11.31 -12.12 7.72
C SER A 136 12.45 -11.96 8.72
N TYR A 137 12.28 -11.04 9.68
CA TYR A 137 13.23 -10.80 10.77
C TYR A 137 12.53 -10.12 11.94
N GLY A 138 12.78 -10.54 13.18
CA GLY A 138 12.26 -9.86 14.37
C GLY A 138 10.73 -9.72 14.44
N GLY A 139 9.98 -10.62 13.78
CA GLY A 139 8.51 -10.54 13.66
C GLY A 139 8.01 -9.67 12.50
N PHE A 140 8.89 -8.95 11.81
CA PHE A 140 8.56 -8.22 10.59
C PHE A 140 8.66 -9.12 9.36
N ARG A 141 7.64 -9.09 8.50
CA ARG A 141 7.65 -9.78 7.20
C ARG A 141 8.02 -8.80 6.09
N ARG A 142 8.86 -9.22 5.14
CA ARG A 142 9.14 -8.47 3.93
C ARG A 142 7.95 -8.56 2.98
N LEU A 143 7.21 -7.46 2.83
CA LEU A 143 6.04 -7.38 1.92
C LEU A 143 6.40 -6.90 0.51
N ILE A 144 7.45 -6.07 0.41
CA ILE A 144 7.94 -5.52 -0.86
C ILE A 144 9.44 -5.72 -0.88
N LYS A 145 9.96 -6.12 -2.04
CA LYS A 145 11.39 -6.20 -2.34
C LYS A 145 11.71 -5.42 -3.61
N PRO A 146 12.95 -4.99 -3.83
CA PRO A 146 13.24 -4.03 -4.90
C PRO A 146 12.95 -4.54 -6.31
N ASN A 147 13.12 -5.85 -6.56
CA ASN A 147 12.78 -6.46 -7.86
C ASN A 147 11.29 -6.33 -8.22
N ASP A 148 10.43 -6.14 -7.21
CA ASP A 148 8.99 -6.02 -7.34
C ASP A 148 8.48 -4.76 -6.62
N ALA A 149 9.22 -3.65 -6.77
CA ALA A 149 8.86 -2.35 -6.21
C ALA A 149 7.44 -1.94 -6.60
N VAL A 150 6.78 -1.16 -5.75
CA VAL A 150 5.39 -0.71 -5.99
C VAL A 150 5.41 0.79 -6.26
N ARG A 151 4.84 1.21 -7.39
CA ARG A 151 4.65 2.63 -7.66
C ARG A 151 3.63 3.21 -6.68
N ILE A 152 4.01 4.27 -6.00
CA ILE A 152 3.17 4.98 -5.03
C ILE A 152 2.98 6.44 -5.49
N ILE A 153 2.50 7.29 -4.58
CA ILE A 153 2.24 8.71 -4.83
C ILE A 153 3.51 9.55 -5.01
N ASN A 154 3.35 10.77 -5.52
CA ASN A 154 4.39 11.82 -5.59
C ASN A 154 5.69 11.41 -6.32
N GLY A 155 5.57 10.54 -7.34
CA GLY A 155 6.71 10.10 -8.15
C GLY A 155 7.63 9.11 -7.43
N SER A 156 7.16 8.48 -6.36
CA SER A 156 7.94 7.50 -5.60
C SER A 156 7.57 6.07 -5.96
N TYR A 157 8.53 5.17 -5.78
CA TYR A 157 8.32 3.73 -5.65
C TYR A 157 8.61 3.34 -4.20
N MET A 158 7.76 2.54 -3.57
CA MET A 158 8.15 1.78 -2.38
C MET A 158 8.96 0.58 -2.88
N ILE A 159 10.24 0.54 -2.52
CA ILE A 159 11.19 -0.44 -3.05
C ILE A 159 11.46 -1.58 -2.07
N LEU A 160 11.25 -1.37 -0.79
CA LEU A 160 11.41 -2.38 0.24
C LEU A 160 10.48 -2.07 1.40
N SER A 161 9.84 -3.08 1.97
CA SER A 161 9.08 -2.91 3.21
C SER A 161 9.13 -4.14 4.08
N TYR A 162 9.48 -3.95 5.35
CA TYR A 162 9.31 -4.92 6.43
C TYR A 162 8.21 -4.42 7.35
N TYR A 163 7.17 -5.20 7.56
CA TYR A 163 5.99 -4.75 8.29
C TYR A 163 5.45 -5.86 9.18
N ASP A 164 5.04 -5.47 10.38
CA ASP A 164 4.22 -6.26 11.28
C ASP A 164 2.83 -5.61 11.36
N LYS A 165 1.83 -6.29 10.77
CA LYS A 165 0.45 -5.82 10.72
C LYS A 165 -0.19 -5.74 12.11
N ALA A 166 0.17 -6.62 13.03
CA ALA A 166 -0.44 -6.67 14.36
C ALA A 166 -0.06 -5.44 15.18
N SER A 167 1.23 -5.09 15.18
CA SER A 167 1.71 -3.90 15.88
C SER A 167 1.66 -2.62 15.04
N ARG A 168 1.31 -2.71 13.76
CA ARG A 168 1.35 -1.61 12.78
C ARG A 168 2.71 -0.90 12.76
N SER A 169 3.78 -1.65 12.91
CA SER A 169 5.15 -1.16 12.99
C SER A 169 5.99 -1.75 11.86
N GLY A 170 7.03 -1.03 11.44
CA GLY A 170 7.87 -1.49 10.35
C GLY A 170 8.77 -0.43 9.75
N LEU A 171 9.43 -0.81 8.67
CA LEU A 171 10.34 0.00 7.89
C LEU A 171 9.92 -0.05 6.42
N SER A 172 9.81 1.10 5.76
CA SER A 172 9.67 1.20 4.32
C SER A 172 10.81 2.03 3.75
N LEU A 173 11.36 1.59 2.62
CA LEU A 173 12.26 2.38 1.81
C LEU A 173 11.57 2.75 0.50
N MET A 174 11.86 3.97 0.06
CA MET A 174 11.30 4.55 -1.14
C MET A 174 12.41 5.08 -2.04
N TYR A 175 12.14 5.09 -3.34
CA TYR A 175 12.94 5.79 -4.34
C TYR A 175 12.07 6.83 -5.02
N ASN A 176 12.46 8.11 -4.97
CA ASN A 176 11.76 9.18 -5.68
C ASN A 176 12.42 9.46 -7.03
N VAL A 177 11.67 9.30 -8.12
CA VAL A 177 12.21 9.50 -9.47
C VAL A 177 12.45 10.97 -9.82
N LEU A 178 11.81 11.91 -9.12
CA LEU A 178 11.92 13.35 -9.38
C LEU A 178 13.14 13.97 -8.69
N ARG A 179 13.46 13.49 -7.49
CA ARG A 179 14.63 13.91 -6.70
C ARG A 179 15.87 13.04 -6.92
N ASP A 180 15.67 11.87 -7.52
CA ASP A 180 16.69 10.83 -7.68
C ASP A 180 17.33 10.41 -6.35
N ASP A 181 16.50 10.26 -5.31
CA ASP A 181 16.93 9.87 -3.96
C ASP A 181 16.21 8.63 -3.43
N PHE A 182 16.96 7.86 -2.65
CA PHE A 182 16.47 6.84 -1.74
C PHE A 182 16.30 7.45 -0.37
N PHE A 183 15.21 7.08 0.31
CA PHE A 183 14.92 7.51 1.66
C PHE A 183 14.05 6.46 2.36
N ALA A 184 13.98 6.54 3.68
CA ALA A 184 13.22 5.58 4.47
C ALA A 184 12.23 6.27 5.43
N GLU A 185 11.22 5.50 5.83
CA GLU A 185 10.32 5.83 6.93
C GLU A 185 10.24 4.62 7.85
N ARG A 186 10.37 4.83 9.15
CA ARG A 186 10.05 3.83 10.15
C ARG A 186 8.74 4.18 10.85
N ARG A 187 7.94 3.18 11.19
CA ARG A 187 6.71 3.31 11.96
C ARG A 187 6.76 2.47 13.21
N VAL A 188 6.28 3.04 14.31
CA VAL A 188 6.02 2.33 15.57
C VAL A 188 4.57 2.59 15.91
N GLN A 189 3.74 1.54 15.95
CA GLN A 189 2.31 1.63 16.24
C GLN A 189 1.58 2.67 15.38
N ASN A 190 1.86 2.67 14.08
CA ASN A 190 1.32 3.60 13.09
C ASN A 190 1.78 5.07 13.23
N PHE A 191 2.70 5.37 14.16
CA PHE A 191 3.33 6.69 14.25
C PHE A 191 4.61 6.74 13.41
N PRO A 192 4.71 7.67 12.44
CA PRO A 192 5.90 7.82 11.61
C PRO A 192 7.05 8.44 12.42
N ASN A 193 8.26 7.94 12.16
CA ASN A 193 9.50 8.41 12.77
C ASN A 193 10.59 8.57 11.70
N LEU A 194 11.50 9.51 11.94
CA LEU A 194 12.64 9.75 11.06
C LEU A 194 13.62 8.57 11.11
N VAL A 195 14.21 8.27 9.95
CA VAL A 195 15.31 7.34 9.76
C VAL A 195 16.10 7.81 8.55
N HIS A 196 17.42 7.97 8.73
CA HIS A 196 18.32 8.52 7.70
C HIS A 196 19.41 7.54 7.28
N ASP A 197 19.42 6.34 7.87
CA ASP A 197 20.41 5.28 7.61
C ASP A 197 20.49 4.85 6.14
N PHE A 198 19.45 5.12 5.36
CA PHE A 198 19.29 4.70 3.96
C PHE A 198 19.18 5.87 2.99
N ASP A 199 19.44 7.11 3.44
CA ASP A 199 19.37 8.29 2.60
C ASP A 199 20.59 8.35 1.68
N THR A 200 20.37 8.17 0.37
CA THR A 200 21.44 8.19 -0.64
C THR A 200 20.83 8.39 -2.03
N SER A 201 21.62 8.83 -3.00
CA SER A 201 21.23 8.86 -4.41
C SER A 201 21.80 7.69 -5.22
N THR A 202 22.58 6.77 -4.64
CA THR A 202 23.25 5.71 -5.42
C THR A 202 22.86 4.31 -4.96
N LEU A 203 22.72 3.40 -5.93
CA LEU A 203 22.33 2.02 -5.66
C LEU A 203 23.40 1.26 -4.84
N ARG A 204 24.68 1.56 -5.09
CA ARG A 204 25.81 0.96 -4.39
C ARG A 204 25.82 1.34 -2.91
N GLU A 205 25.62 2.62 -2.59
CA GLU A 205 25.53 3.07 -1.20
C GLU A 205 24.30 2.50 -0.53
N LEU A 206 23.17 2.43 -1.23
CA LEU A 206 21.95 1.81 -0.71
C LEU A 206 22.18 0.34 -0.34
N GLU A 207 22.81 -0.44 -1.23
CA GLU A 207 23.11 -1.85 -0.98
C GLU A 207 24.01 -1.99 0.26
N ALA A 208 25.07 -1.18 0.36
CA ALA A 208 25.97 -1.19 1.50
C ALA A 208 25.26 -0.81 2.81
N ALA A 209 24.38 0.20 2.77
CA ALA A 209 23.57 0.64 3.89
C ALA A 209 22.61 -0.47 4.35
N LEU A 210 21.89 -1.12 3.43
CA LEU A 210 20.99 -2.23 3.74
C LEU A 210 21.72 -3.40 4.40
N ARG A 211 22.86 -3.82 3.84
CA ARG A 211 23.67 -4.90 4.44
C ARG A 211 24.14 -4.58 5.86
N LYS A 212 24.43 -3.30 6.14
CA LYS A 212 24.98 -2.88 7.43
C LYS A 212 23.91 -2.53 8.47
N ARG A 213 22.80 -1.90 8.05
CA ARG A 213 21.86 -1.21 8.95
C ARG A 213 20.44 -1.75 8.93
N LEU A 214 20.05 -2.61 7.98
CA LEU A 214 18.68 -3.13 7.93
C LEU A 214 18.27 -3.84 9.23
N LEU A 215 19.00 -4.87 9.64
CA LEU A 215 18.62 -5.65 10.83
C LEU A 215 18.73 -4.82 12.12
N PRO A 216 19.79 -4.02 12.35
CA PRO A 216 19.84 -3.12 13.49
C PRO A 216 18.65 -2.15 13.57
N VAL A 217 18.23 -1.55 12.45
CA VAL A 217 17.07 -0.64 12.43
C VAL A 217 15.77 -1.39 12.74
N LEU A 218 15.61 -2.63 12.26
CA LEU A 218 14.44 -3.45 12.61
C LEU A 218 14.43 -3.81 14.09
N ASP A 219 15.59 -4.12 14.69
CA ASP A 219 15.70 -4.36 16.14
C ASP A 219 15.35 -3.10 16.94
N GLU A 220 15.80 -1.92 16.50
CA GLU A 220 15.45 -0.63 17.12
C GLU A 220 13.93 -0.37 17.08
N ILE A 221 13.27 -0.66 15.94
CA ILE A 221 11.80 -0.54 15.81
C ILE A 221 11.08 -1.52 16.74
N GLY A 222 11.56 -2.77 16.83
CA GLY A 222 11.01 -3.78 17.73
C GLY A 222 11.13 -3.37 19.20
N ALA A 223 12.29 -2.86 19.59
CA ALA A 223 12.54 -2.38 20.95
C ALA A 223 11.67 -1.16 21.30
N ASP A 224 11.52 -0.21 20.38
CA ASP A 224 10.68 0.98 20.61
C ASP A 224 9.20 0.60 20.75
N ARG A 225 8.72 -0.36 19.96
CA ARG A 225 7.36 -0.93 20.08
C ARG A 225 7.15 -1.58 21.46
N ASP A 226 8.11 -2.35 21.93
CA ASP A 226 7.97 -3.10 23.18
C ASP A 226 8.00 -2.17 24.40
N LYS A 227 8.76 -1.07 24.33
CA LYS A 227 8.74 -0.02 25.35
C LYS A 227 7.39 0.67 25.42
N SER A 228 6.80 1.06 24.29
CA SER A 228 5.51 1.77 24.29
C SER A 228 4.32 0.90 24.72
N LEU A 229 4.47 -0.42 24.72
CA LEU A 229 3.49 -1.35 25.29
C LEU A 229 3.64 -1.54 26.81
N SER A 230 4.78 -1.15 27.38
CA SER A 230 5.07 -1.27 28.81
C SER A 230 4.77 -0.01 29.62
N GLU A 231 4.40 1.08 28.94
CA GLU A 231 3.95 2.37 29.51
C GLU A 231 2.42 2.48 29.48
#